data_AF-A0A9D4TTZ6-F1
#
_entry.id   AF-A0A9D4TTZ6-F1
#
_cell.length_a   1.000
_cell.length_b   1.000
_cell.length_c   1.000
_cell.angle_alpha   90.00
_cell.angle_beta   90.00
_cell.angle_gamma   90.00
#
_symmetry.space_group_name_H-M   'P 1'
#
loop_
_entity.id
_entity.type
_entity.pdbx_description
1 polymer ?
#
loop_
_entity_poly.entity_id
_entity_poly.type
_entity_poly.pdbx_seq_one_letter_code
_entity_poly.pdbx_strand_id
1 'polypeptide(L)'
;MAPQLLPTVQGDSLCNNKQESGQGEQANAQQQQQQQQPADEGGLLERLDAFMAVQRERAVAYRSFDAAFRAYLQSGAEAPYRQAMGQLTAQFQGCSLRVRAMEAALQNSGQLEAAALLRVVQENEREKLRLTLSLQALKAAYQQERFSWQLEEGAAAEGPDAPSLAPELPQGHVCGLGCAHEAPPEEPTEAEYTGAVRESYQLLQVAITAINDALEELAQQRQDLLEEA
;
A
#
# COMPACT_ATOMS: atom_id res chain seq x y z
N MET A 1 -13.49 9.80 72.40
CA MET A 1 -13.13 11.01 73.15
C MET A 1 -12.61 12.03 72.16
N ALA A 2 -13.38 13.08 71.91
CA ALA A 2 -12.92 14.34 71.29
C ALA A 2 -13.04 15.43 72.38
N PRO A 3 -12.79 16.73 72.15
CA PRO A 3 -11.90 17.48 71.25
C PRO A 3 -11.08 18.52 72.09
N GLN A 4 -10.51 19.56 71.46
CA GLN A 4 -10.10 20.92 71.94
C GLN A 4 -8.92 21.34 71.01
N LEU A 5 -8.83 22.46 70.28
CA LEU A 5 -9.38 23.82 70.36
C LEU A 5 -9.35 24.52 68.96
N LEU A 6 -10.15 25.58 68.89
CA LEU A 6 -10.35 26.72 67.95
C LEU A 6 -9.05 27.44 67.44
N PRO A 7 -9.08 28.61 66.74
CA PRO A 7 -9.87 29.15 65.58
C PRO A 7 -9.02 29.98 64.54
N THR A 8 -9.71 30.63 63.57
CA THR A 8 -9.42 31.98 62.94
C THR A 8 -8.59 32.00 61.64
N VAL A 9 -8.82 32.78 60.55
CA VAL A 9 -9.86 33.69 59.98
C VAL A 9 -9.41 34.05 58.53
N GLN A 10 -10.37 34.32 57.62
CA GLN A 10 -10.31 35.07 56.31
C GLN A 10 -9.29 34.61 55.23
N GLY A 11 -9.55 34.59 53.93
CA GLY A 11 -10.59 35.11 53.03
C GLY A 11 -10.04 35.00 51.59
N ASP A 12 -10.90 35.26 50.60
CA ASP A 12 -10.62 35.40 49.15
C ASP A 12 -10.62 34.15 48.25
N SER A 13 -11.75 34.03 47.55
CA SER A 13 -11.86 34.25 46.10
C SER A 13 -11.31 33.20 45.11
N LEU A 14 -12.10 33.08 44.04
CA LEU A 14 -11.81 32.55 42.71
C LEU A 14 -12.12 31.06 42.47
N CYS A 15 -13.27 30.89 41.82
CA CYS A 15 -13.61 29.79 40.93
C CYS A 15 -12.47 29.48 39.95
N ASN A 16 -12.08 28.21 39.84
CA ASN A 16 -11.40 27.70 38.65
C ASN A 16 -11.73 26.22 38.46
N ASN A 17 -12.80 25.95 37.72
CA ASN A 17 -13.10 24.63 37.18
C ASN A 17 -12.36 24.51 35.84
N LYS A 18 -11.32 23.69 35.81
CA LYS A 18 -10.51 23.41 34.63
C LYS A 18 -11.27 22.43 33.72
N GLN A 19 -11.96 22.97 32.73
CA GLN A 19 -12.34 22.26 31.51
C GLN A 19 -11.07 21.98 30.70
N GLU A 20 -10.81 20.73 30.33
CA GLU A 20 -10.03 20.34 29.14
C GLU A 20 -10.04 18.81 28.97
N SER A 21 -11.13 18.28 28.43
CA SER A 21 -11.19 16.93 27.86
C SER A 21 -12.43 16.83 26.98
N GLY A 22 -12.30 17.17 25.69
CA GLY A 22 -13.43 17.10 24.76
C GLY A 22 -13.21 17.63 23.34
N GLN A 23 -11.97 17.89 22.92
CA GLN A 23 -11.69 18.47 21.58
C GLN A 23 -11.14 17.46 20.55
N GLY A 24 -10.82 16.21 20.96
CA GLY A 24 -10.25 15.20 20.06
C GLY A 24 -11.27 14.41 19.23
N GLU A 25 -12.48 14.17 19.75
CA GLU A 25 -13.49 13.33 19.07
C GLU A 25 -14.42 14.10 18.12
N GLN A 26 -14.58 15.43 18.33
CA GLN A 26 -15.45 16.25 17.48
C GLN A 26 -14.79 16.65 16.15
N ALA A 27 -13.45 16.73 16.12
CA ALA A 27 -12.70 17.02 14.89
C ALA A 27 -12.80 15.89 13.85
N ASN A 28 -12.89 14.63 14.30
CA ASN A 28 -12.95 13.46 13.41
C ASN A 28 -14.39 13.23 12.88
N ALA A 29 -15.41 13.52 13.68
CA ALA A 29 -16.81 13.46 13.25
C ALA A 29 -17.18 14.58 12.26
N GLN A 30 -16.59 15.78 12.41
CA GLN A 30 -16.81 16.89 11.49
C GLN A 30 -16.05 16.75 10.15
N GLN A 31 -14.91 16.05 10.13
CA GLN A 31 -14.21 15.74 8.87
C GLN A 31 -14.91 14.66 8.02
N GLN A 32 -15.74 13.81 8.62
CA GLN A 32 -16.50 12.80 7.89
C GLN A 32 -17.83 13.31 7.31
N GLN A 33 -18.29 14.51 7.70
CA GLN A 33 -19.55 15.11 7.23
C GLN A 33 -19.40 16.12 6.09
N GLN A 34 -18.19 16.42 5.60
CA GLN A 34 -17.95 17.39 4.53
C GLN A 34 -17.66 16.81 3.12
N GLN A 35 -17.91 15.52 2.89
CA GLN A 35 -17.79 14.92 1.54
C GLN A 35 -19.13 14.41 0.97
N GLN A 36 -20.25 14.98 1.40
CA GLN A 36 -21.51 14.84 0.66
C GLN A 36 -21.55 15.94 -0.42
N GLN A 37 -21.03 15.61 -1.60
CA GLN A 37 -21.30 16.37 -2.82
C GLN A 37 -22.75 16.10 -3.27
N PRO A 38 -23.43 17.09 -3.86
CA PRO A 38 -24.82 16.96 -4.31
C PRO A 38 -24.95 15.96 -5.46
N ALA A 39 -26.18 15.46 -5.62
CA ALA A 39 -26.56 14.41 -6.57
C ALA A 39 -26.31 14.77 -8.04
N ASP A 40 -25.62 13.86 -8.74
CA ASP A 40 -26.09 13.19 -9.95
C ASP A 40 -26.66 14.04 -11.11
N GLU A 41 -25.82 14.74 -11.86
CA GLU A 41 -26.22 15.28 -13.19
C GLU A 41 -25.19 15.06 -14.31
N GLY A 42 -24.15 14.25 -14.08
CA GLY A 42 -23.23 13.86 -15.16
C GLY A 42 -23.80 12.70 -15.97
N GLY A 43 -23.94 12.87 -17.29
CA GLY A 43 -24.31 11.79 -18.21
C GLY A 43 -23.26 10.66 -18.25
N LEU A 44 -23.60 9.51 -18.84
CA LEU A 44 -22.68 8.38 -18.97
C LEU A 44 -21.34 8.82 -19.60
N LEU A 45 -21.38 9.60 -20.68
CA LEU A 45 -20.21 10.10 -21.38
C LEU A 45 -19.25 10.89 -20.46
N GLU A 46 -19.77 11.83 -19.68
CA GLU A 46 -18.96 12.65 -18.75
C GLU A 46 -18.28 11.78 -17.68
N ARG A 47 -18.99 10.75 -17.19
CA ARG A 47 -18.42 9.80 -16.22
C ARG A 47 -17.32 8.95 -16.83
N LEU A 48 -17.48 8.51 -18.08
CA LEU A 48 -16.45 7.77 -18.80
C LEU A 48 -15.22 8.64 -19.06
N ASP A 49 -15.39 9.92 -19.42
CA ASP A 49 -14.27 10.86 -19.57
C ASP A 49 -13.53 11.09 -18.24
N ALA A 50 -14.27 11.31 -17.15
CA ALA A 50 -13.70 11.45 -15.82
C ALA A 50 -12.94 10.19 -15.38
N PHE A 51 -13.49 9.01 -15.70
CA PHE A 51 -12.84 7.73 -15.44
C PHE A 51 -11.53 7.56 -16.23
N MET A 52 -11.54 7.85 -17.54
CA MET A 52 -10.33 7.79 -18.37
C MET A 52 -9.24 8.75 -17.88
N ALA A 53 -9.63 9.93 -17.36
CA ALA A 53 -8.69 10.85 -16.73
C ALA A 53 -8.04 10.25 -15.47
N VAL A 54 -8.80 9.57 -14.60
CA VAL A 54 -8.25 8.85 -13.43
C VAL A 54 -7.28 7.75 -13.87
N GLN A 55 -7.58 7.02 -14.94
CA GLN A 55 -6.71 5.95 -15.43
C GLN A 55 -5.38 6.50 -15.97
N ARG A 56 -5.38 7.68 -16.62
CA ARG A 56 -4.15 8.39 -17.00
C ARG A 56 -3.33 8.80 -15.78
N GLU A 57 -3.99 9.31 -14.74
CA GLU A 57 -3.36 9.68 -13.47
C GLU A 57 -2.69 8.47 -12.80
N ARG A 58 -3.39 7.33 -12.73
CA ARG A 58 -2.82 6.07 -12.23
C ARG A 58 -1.60 5.62 -13.04
N ALA A 59 -1.65 5.72 -14.36
CA ALA A 59 -0.51 5.37 -15.21
C ALA A 59 0.72 6.24 -14.91
N VAL A 60 0.53 7.54 -14.63
CA VAL A 60 1.61 8.44 -14.17
C VAL A 60 2.14 8.01 -12.80
N ALA A 61 1.24 7.68 -11.86
CA ALA A 61 1.61 7.22 -10.52
C ALA A 61 2.45 5.93 -10.57
N TYR A 62 2.06 4.92 -11.36
CA TYR A 62 2.85 3.70 -11.53
C TYR A 62 4.24 3.95 -12.13
N ARG A 63 4.36 4.85 -13.12
CA ARG A 63 5.68 5.23 -13.66
C ARG A 63 6.54 5.91 -12.61
N SER A 64 5.95 6.79 -11.81
CA SER A 64 6.65 7.49 -10.72
C SER A 64 7.05 6.51 -9.62
N PHE A 65 6.22 5.52 -9.33
CA PHE A 65 6.50 4.45 -8.38
C PHE A 65 7.69 3.59 -8.82
N ASP A 66 7.69 3.12 -10.07
CA ASP A 66 8.81 2.35 -10.63
C ASP A 66 10.11 3.16 -10.66
N ALA A 67 10.04 4.44 -11.04
CA ALA A 67 11.21 5.34 -11.02
C ALA A 67 11.77 5.53 -9.60
N ALA A 68 10.92 5.77 -8.60
CA ALA A 68 11.33 5.92 -7.21
C ALA A 68 11.98 4.65 -6.67
N PHE A 69 11.42 3.48 -7.00
CA PHE A 69 11.99 2.20 -6.59
C PHE A 69 13.34 1.90 -7.25
N ARG A 70 13.50 2.19 -8.54
CA ARG A 70 14.80 2.07 -9.21
C ARG A 70 15.86 2.99 -8.60
N ALA A 71 15.49 4.23 -8.31
CA ALA A 71 16.40 5.17 -7.64
C ALA A 71 16.80 4.69 -6.24
N TYR A 72 15.85 4.10 -5.50
CA TYR A 72 16.12 3.45 -4.21
C TYR A 72 17.12 2.29 -4.35
N LEU A 73 16.90 1.37 -5.29
CA LEU A 73 17.82 0.24 -5.52
C LEU A 73 19.24 0.68 -5.90
N GLN A 74 19.39 1.80 -6.62
CA GLN A 74 20.70 2.33 -7.02
C GLN A 74 21.44 3.07 -5.90
N SER A 75 20.70 3.79 -5.06
CA SER A 75 21.30 4.71 -4.07
C SER A 75 21.31 4.16 -2.64
N GLY A 76 20.44 3.20 -2.33
CA GLY A 76 20.16 2.78 -0.95
C GLY A 76 19.47 3.85 -0.10
N ALA A 77 19.12 5.01 -0.68
CA ALA A 77 18.59 6.14 0.09
C ALA A 77 17.11 5.92 0.46
N GLU A 78 16.87 5.46 1.69
CA GLU A 78 15.51 5.17 2.16
C GLU A 78 14.62 6.40 2.32
N ALA A 79 15.17 7.55 2.73
CA ALA A 79 14.36 8.72 3.08
C ALA A 79 13.61 9.31 1.86
N PRO A 80 14.25 9.57 0.70
CA PRO A 80 13.54 9.98 -0.51
C PRO A 80 12.51 8.95 -0.97
N TYR A 81 12.83 7.66 -0.85
CA TYR A 81 11.91 6.58 -1.22
C TYR A 81 10.67 6.55 -0.33
N ARG A 82 10.83 6.63 1.00
CA ARG A 82 9.71 6.73 1.95
C ARG A 82 8.81 7.94 1.67
N GLN A 83 9.39 9.09 1.35
CA GLN A 83 8.62 10.27 0.99
C GLN A 83 7.80 10.05 -0.29
N ALA A 84 8.41 9.48 -1.33
CA ALA A 84 7.73 9.14 -2.57
C ALA A 84 6.58 8.14 -2.31
N MET A 85 6.80 7.12 -1.48
CA MET A 85 5.78 6.15 -1.10
C MET A 85 4.57 6.82 -0.44
N GLY A 86 4.78 7.77 0.49
CA GLY A 86 3.67 8.50 1.12
C GLY A 86 2.83 9.28 0.10
N GLN A 87 3.47 9.95 -0.86
CA GLN A 87 2.77 10.69 -1.91
C GLN A 87 2.00 9.74 -2.86
N LEU A 88 2.63 8.66 -3.28
CA LEU A 88 2.04 7.66 -4.18
C LEU A 88 0.85 6.95 -3.54
N THR A 89 0.94 6.59 -2.25
CA THR A 89 -0.20 6.02 -1.51
C THR A 89 -1.39 6.97 -1.51
N ALA A 90 -1.18 8.26 -1.25
CA ALA A 90 -2.25 9.26 -1.30
C ALA A 90 -2.86 9.40 -2.71
N GLN A 91 -2.02 9.39 -3.76
CA GLN A 91 -2.49 9.43 -5.15
C GLN A 91 -3.33 8.19 -5.51
N PHE A 92 -2.84 6.98 -5.22
CA PHE A 92 -3.60 5.75 -5.48
C PHE A 92 -4.92 5.71 -4.70
N GLN A 93 -4.92 6.19 -3.46
CA GLN A 93 -6.14 6.31 -2.65
C GLN A 93 -7.13 7.29 -3.27
N GLY A 94 -6.67 8.48 -3.70
CA GLY A 94 -7.51 9.49 -4.36
C GLY A 94 -8.14 8.95 -5.65
N CYS A 95 -7.35 8.33 -6.52
CA CYS A 95 -7.85 7.64 -7.71
C CYS A 95 -8.90 6.58 -7.35
N SER A 96 -8.63 5.79 -6.30
CA SER A 96 -9.52 4.69 -5.91
C SER A 96 -10.86 5.18 -5.39
N LEU A 97 -10.87 6.24 -4.59
CA LEU A 97 -12.11 6.86 -4.09
C LEU A 97 -12.95 7.44 -5.23
N ARG A 98 -12.33 8.16 -6.16
CA ARG A 98 -13.03 8.76 -7.32
C ARG A 98 -13.71 7.69 -8.18
N VAL A 99 -13.01 6.59 -8.48
CA VAL A 99 -13.59 5.50 -9.29
C VAL A 99 -14.73 4.79 -8.55
N ARG A 100 -14.64 4.56 -7.23
CA ARG A 100 -15.76 4.00 -6.46
C ARG A 100 -16.99 4.91 -6.45
N ALA A 101 -16.78 6.22 -6.36
CA ALA A 101 -17.86 7.18 -6.45
C ALA A 101 -18.53 7.15 -7.84
N MET A 102 -17.73 7.06 -8.92
CA MET A 102 -18.25 6.91 -10.28
C MET A 102 -18.99 5.59 -10.47
N GLU A 103 -18.46 4.47 -9.98
CA GLU A 103 -19.11 3.15 -10.00
C GLU A 103 -20.48 3.19 -9.31
N ALA A 104 -20.53 3.73 -8.09
CA ALA A 104 -21.78 3.84 -7.33
C ALA A 104 -22.82 4.71 -8.05
N ALA A 105 -22.38 5.82 -8.66
CA ALA A 105 -23.28 6.69 -9.40
C ALA A 105 -23.79 6.05 -10.70
N LEU A 106 -22.95 5.31 -11.42
CA LEU A 106 -23.38 4.52 -12.60
C LEU A 106 -24.42 3.45 -12.21
N GLN A 107 -24.25 2.79 -11.05
CA GLN A 107 -25.24 1.85 -10.52
C GLN A 107 -26.58 2.53 -10.26
N ASN A 108 -26.54 3.70 -9.61
CA ASN A 108 -27.76 4.46 -9.28
C ASN A 108 -28.48 4.98 -10.54
N SER A 109 -27.75 5.29 -11.61
CA SER A 109 -28.31 5.73 -12.88
C SER A 109 -28.70 4.56 -13.82
N GLY A 110 -28.62 3.31 -13.36
CA GLY A 110 -28.97 2.11 -14.14
C GLY A 110 -27.94 1.69 -15.21
N GLN A 111 -26.76 2.31 -15.23
CA GLN A 111 -25.67 2.01 -16.17
C GLN A 111 -24.82 0.82 -15.66
N LEU A 112 -25.48 -0.34 -15.52
CA LEU A 112 -24.94 -1.49 -14.80
C LEU A 112 -23.70 -2.11 -15.46
N GLU A 113 -23.65 -2.13 -16.79
CA GLU A 113 -22.52 -2.69 -17.55
C GLU A 113 -21.24 -1.86 -17.34
N ALA A 114 -21.32 -0.54 -17.56
CA ALA A 114 -20.22 0.36 -17.30
C ALA A 114 -19.76 0.30 -15.84
N ALA A 115 -20.70 0.21 -14.88
CA ALA A 115 -20.35 0.04 -13.47
C ALA A 115 -19.61 -1.27 -13.19
N ALA A 116 -20.01 -2.38 -13.84
CA ALA A 116 -19.33 -3.67 -13.71
C ALA A 116 -17.90 -3.60 -14.26
N LEU A 117 -17.68 -2.95 -15.40
CA LEU A 117 -16.34 -2.75 -15.97
C LEU A 117 -15.46 -1.88 -15.07
N LEU A 118 -16.00 -0.81 -14.47
CA LEU A 118 -15.29 -0.01 -13.47
C LEU A 118 -14.83 -0.86 -12.27
N ARG A 119 -15.69 -1.78 -11.81
CA ARG A 119 -15.35 -2.71 -10.73
C ARG A 119 -14.24 -3.67 -11.13
N VAL A 120 -14.30 -4.25 -12.33
CA VAL A 120 -13.24 -5.12 -12.88
C VAL A 120 -11.91 -4.38 -12.89
N VAL A 121 -11.88 -3.14 -13.39
CA VAL A 121 -10.67 -2.32 -13.36
C VAL A 121 -10.19 -2.10 -11.92
N GLN A 122 -11.09 -1.79 -10.98
CA GLN A 122 -10.68 -1.56 -9.59
C GLN A 122 -10.07 -2.76 -8.89
N GLU A 123 -10.68 -3.94 -9.06
CA GLU A 123 -10.20 -5.17 -8.43
C GLU A 123 -8.82 -5.55 -8.96
N ASN A 124 -8.63 -5.42 -10.28
CA ASN A 124 -7.35 -5.71 -10.91
C ASN A 124 -6.30 -4.63 -10.62
N GLU A 125 -6.68 -3.35 -10.45
CA GLU A 125 -5.76 -2.29 -10.02
C GLU A 125 -5.26 -2.52 -8.59
N ARG A 126 -6.14 -2.96 -7.69
CA ARG A 126 -5.76 -3.37 -6.34
C ARG A 126 -4.75 -4.53 -6.40
N GLU A 127 -5.04 -5.54 -7.22
CA GLU A 127 -4.18 -6.72 -7.33
C GLU A 127 -2.84 -6.39 -7.98
N LYS A 128 -2.84 -5.59 -9.05
CA LYS A 128 -1.63 -5.06 -9.69
C LYS A 128 -0.75 -4.32 -8.70
N LEU A 129 -1.31 -3.43 -7.87
CA LEU A 129 -0.54 -2.69 -6.87
C LEU A 129 0.05 -3.62 -5.81
N ARG A 130 -0.74 -4.60 -5.33
CA ARG A 130 -0.29 -5.61 -4.36
C ARG A 130 0.89 -6.43 -4.91
N LEU A 131 0.75 -6.97 -6.11
CA LEU A 131 1.79 -7.77 -6.77
C LEU A 131 3.04 -6.95 -7.08
N THR A 132 2.86 -5.68 -7.47
CA THR A 132 3.99 -4.74 -7.67
C THR A 132 4.78 -4.58 -6.36
N LEU A 133 4.10 -4.39 -5.23
CA LEU A 133 4.76 -4.28 -3.92
C LEU A 133 5.47 -5.58 -3.54
N SER A 134 4.85 -6.74 -3.74
CA SER A 134 5.50 -8.04 -3.50
C SER A 134 6.77 -8.22 -4.33
N LEU A 135 6.72 -7.92 -5.63
CA LEU A 135 7.88 -7.99 -6.52
C LEU A 135 8.99 -7.03 -6.09
N GLN A 136 8.63 -5.81 -5.65
CA GLN A 136 9.62 -4.86 -5.16
C GLN A 136 10.26 -5.33 -3.85
N ALA A 137 9.50 -5.91 -2.93
CA ALA A 137 10.04 -6.48 -1.69
C ALA A 137 11.02 -7.63 -1.99
N LEU A 138 10.65 -8.55 -2.90
CA LEU A 138 11.52 -9.64 -3.36
C LEU A 138 12.82 -9.09 -3.98
N LYS A 139 12.72 -8.14 -4.91
CA LYS A 139 13.87 -7.51 -5.55
C LYS A 139 14.78 -6.78 -4.57
N ALA A 140 14.20 -6.05 -3.61
CA ALA A 140 14.96 -5.35 -2.59
C ALA A 140 15.71 -6.33 -1.68
N ALA A 141 15.08 -7.45 -1.29
CA ALA A 141 15.75 -8.48 -0.50
C ALA A 141 16.92 -9.11 -1.24
N TYR A 142 16.72 -9.43 -2.53
CA TYR A 142 17.78 -10.00 -3.39
C TYR A 142 18.96 -9.03 -3.57
N GLN A 143 18.70 -7.74 -3.83
CA GLN A 143 19.75 -6.74 -4.03
C GLN A 143 20.55 -6.43 -2.76
N GLN A 144 20.01 -6.72 -1.58
CA GLN A 144 20.67 -6.54 -0.30
C GLN A 144 21.47 -7.78 0.13
N GLU A 145 21.65 -8.76 -0.77
CA GLU A 145 22.35 -10.04 -0.51
C GLU A 145 21.83 -10.72 0.78
N ARG A 146 20.52 -10.62 1.03
CA ARG A 146 19.92 -11.13 2.26
C ARG A 146 19.85 -12.65 2.31
N PHE A 147 20.18 -13.33 1.21
CA PHE A 147 20.09 -14.77 1.11
C PHE A 147 21.47 -15.44 1.17
N SER A 148 21.61 -16.42 2.05
CA SER A 148 22.84 -17.19 2.27
C SER A 148 23.32 -17.90 1.00
N TRP A 149 22.40 -18.38 0.16
CA TRP A 149 22.73 -19.01 -1.13
C TRP A 149 23.29 -18.02 -2.17
N GLN A 150 23.19 -16.70 -1.97
CA GLN A 150 23.85 -15.70 -2.83
C GLN A 150 25.34 -15.57 -2.52
N LEU A 151 25.77 -15.94 -1.31
CA LEU A 151 27.17 -15.80 -0.86
C LEU A 151 28.04 -16.99 -1.26
N GLU A 152 27.44 -18.18 -1.42
CA GLU A 152 28.16 -19.40 -1.84
C GLU A 152 28.72 -19.32 -3.27
N GLU A 153 28.07 -18.57 -4.17
CA GLU A 153 28.57 -18.32 -5.54
C GLU A 153 29.76 -17.33 -5.58
N GLY A 154 29.85 -16.40 -4.62
CA GLY A 154 30.97 -15.44 -4.52
C GLY A 154 32.25 -16.07 -3.96
N ALA A 155 32.13 -17.10 -3.12
CA ALA A 155 33.26 -17.80 -2.50
C ALA A 155 33.91 -18.85 -3.41
N ALA A 156 33.24 -19.32 -4.46
CA ALA A 156 33.79 -20.29 -5.41
C ALA A 156 34.91 -19.72 -6.32
N ALA A 157 35.21 -18.42 -6.21
CA ALA A 157 36.24 -17.73 -7.00
C ALA A 157 37.62 -17.60 -6.31
N GLU A 158 37.76 -17.98 -5.03
CA GLU A 158 39.07 -17.97 -4.35
C GLU A 158 39.54 -19.40 -3.99
N GLY A 159 40.50 -19.89 -4.79
CA GLY A 159 41.61 -20.79 -4.42
C GLY A 159 41.35 -22.07 -3.59
N PRO A 160 41.83 -23.25 -4.02
CA PRO A 160 41.58 -24.53 -3.34
C PRO A 160 42.34 -24.80 -2.03
N ASP A 161 42.89 -23.79 -1.34
CA ASP A 161 43.77 -23.97 -0.17
C ASP A 161 43.25 -23.35 1.14
N ALA A 162 41.95 -23.51 1.44
CA ALA A 162 41.41 -23.27 2.78
C ALA A 162 41.12 -24.60 3.51
N PRO A 163 41.66 -24.84 4.72
CA PRO A 163 41.45 -26.08 5.44
C PRO A 163 39.99 -26.21 5.89
N SER A 164 39.33 -27.27 5.42
CA SER A 164 37.99 -27.68 5.84
C SER A 164 37.99 -28.11 7.30
N LEU A 165 37.49 -27.23 8.17
CA LEU A 165 37.00 -27.59 9.50
C LEU A 165 35.48 -27.49 9.43
N ALA A 166 34.83 -28.58 9.03
CA ALA A 166 33.41 -28.76 9.29
C ALA A 166 33.24 -29.17 10.76
N PRO A 167 32.52 -28.39 11.61
CA PRO A 167 31.83 -28.98 12.73
C PRO A 167 30.42 -29.37 12.25
N GLU A 168 30.11 -30.66 12.35
CA GLU A 168 28.71 -31.10 12.32
C GLU A 168 27.96 -30.41 13.46
N LEU A 169 27.18 -29.38 13.12
CA LEU A 169 26.35 -28.65 14.08
C LEU A 169 25.07 -29.45 14.33
N PRO A 170 24.76 -29.82 15.59
CA PRO A 170 23.45 -30.34 15.94
C PRO A 170 22.40 -29.25 15.72
N GLN A 171 21.29 -29.61 15.07
CA GLN A 171 20.11 -28.75 14.87
C GLN A 171 19.47 -28.36 16.20
N GLY A 172 19.98 -27.28 16.80
CA GLY A 172 19.42 -26.64 17.99
C GLY A 172 20.18 -25.36 18.29
N HIS A 173 19.65 -24.21 17.91
CA HIS A 173 20.26 -22.92 18.26
C HIS A 173 20.03 -22.62 19.74
N VAL A 174 21.08 -22.81 20.55
CA VAL A 174 21.18 -22.23 21.89
C VAL A 174 21.87 -20.88 21.72
N CYS A 175 21.12 -19.78 21.79
CA CYS A 175 21.75 -18.47 21.84
C CYS A 175 22.62 -18.40 23.12
N GLY A 176 23.81 -17.83 23.03
CA GLY A 176 24.78 -17.74 24.14
C GLY A 176 24.29 -16.99 25.39
N LEU A 177 23.02 -16.54 25.41
CA LEU A 177 22.34 -15.95 26.56
C LEU A 177 21.21 -16.82 27.14
N GLY A 178 21.02 -18.06 26.69
CA GLY A 178 20.05 -19.00 27.27
C GLY A 178 18.58 -18.61 27.05
N CYS A 179 18.28 -17.79 26.04
CA CYS A 179 16.92 -17.41 25.70
C CYS A 179 16.28 -18.42 24.73
N ALA A 180 15.08 -18.90 25.07
CA ALA A 180 14.23 -19.63 24.14
C ALA A 180 13.48 -18.62 23.26
N HIS A 181 14.04 -18.31 22.10
CA HIS A 181 13.34 -17.62 21.04
C HIS A 181 13.08 -18.57 19.88
N GLU A 182 12.00 -18.32 19.16
CA GLU A 182 11.66 -19.05 17.95
C GLU A 182 12.83 -18.98 16.96
N ALA A 183 13.11 -20.09 16.28
CA ALA A 183 14.11 -20.11 15.23
C ALA A 183 13.76 -19.00 14.23
N PRO A 184 14.75 -18.25 13.70
CA PRO A 184 14.49 -17.32 12.61
C PRO A 184 13.69 -18.05 11.52
N PRO A 185 12.68 -17.41 10.90
CA PRO A 185 11.96 -18.04 9.80
C PRO A 185 12.97 -18.55 8.78
N GLU A 186 12.80 -19.80 8.35
CA GLU A 186 13.69 -20.41 7.36
C GLU A 186 13.77 -19.52 6.13
N GLU A 187 15.00 -19.25 5.70
CA GLU A 187 15.28 -18.45 4.53
C GLU A 187 14.74 -19.16 3.27
N PRO A 188 14.06 -18.46 2.35
CA PRO A 188 13.57 -19.09 1.12
C PRO A 188 14.75 -19.56 0.26
N THR A 189 14.62 -20.77 -0.29
CA THR A 189 15.56 -21.32 -1.26
C THR A 189 15.57 -20.51 -2.57
N GLU A 190 16.65 -20.61 -3.36
CA GLU A 190 16.73 -19.97 -4.69
C GLU A 190 15.55 -20.36 -5.59
N ALA A 191 15.13 -21.63 -5.54
CA ALA A 191 14.01 -22.15 -6.32
C ALA A 191 12.67 -21.53 -5.88
N GLU A 192 12.45 -21.36 -4.58
CA GLU A 192 11.26 -20.70 -4.03
C GLU A 192 11.22 -19.22 -4.39
N TYR A 193 12.35 -18.51 -4.25
CA TYR A 193 12.47 -17.11 -4.66
C TYR A 193 12.16 -16.94 -6.16
N THR A 194 12.82 -17.73 -7.01
CA THR A 194 12.64 -17.69 -8.47
C THR A 194 11.21 -18.05 -8.87
N GLY A 195 10.62 -19.04 -8.18
CA GLY A 195 9.23 -19.42 -8.33
C GLY A 195 8.28 -18.26 -8.00
N ALA A 196 8.44 -17.64 -6.83
CA ALA A 196 7.62 -16.53 -6.36
C ALA A 196 7.71 -15.30 -7.28
N VAL A 197 8.91 -14.97 -7.77
CA VAL A 197 9.11 -13.88 -8.74
C VAL A 197 8.36 -14.18 -10.05
N ARG A 198 8.51 -15.40 -10.59
CA ARG A 198 7.84 -15.82 -11.82
C ARG A 198 6.33 -15.76 -11.70
N GLU A 199 5.78 -16.34 -10.63
CA GLU A 199 4.33 -16.36 -10.37
C GLU A 199 3.79 -14.93 -10.23
N SER A 200 4.50 -14.07 -9.48
CA SER A 200 4.09 -12.68 -9.31
C SER A 200 4.02 -11.93 -10.65
N TYR A 201 4.95 -12.17 -11.58
CA TYR A 201 4.88 -11.59 -12.93
C TYR A 201 3.71 -12.14 -13.75
N GLN A 202 3.43 -13.43 -13.67
CA GLN A 202 2.30 -14.04 -14.38
C GLN A 202 0.97 -13.46 -13.90
N LEU A 203 0.77 -13.40 -12.58
CA LEU A 203 -0.43 -12.80 -11.98
C LEU A 203 -0.54 -11.31 -12.30
N LEU A 204 0.59 -10.59 -12.31
CA LEU A 204 0.62 -9.18 -12.67
C LEU A 204 0.16 -8.97 -14.13
N GLN A 205 0.61 -9.84 -15.04
CA GLN A 205 0.20 -9.79 -16.44
C GLN A 205 -1.29 -10.08 -16.61
N VAL A 206 -1.83 -11.06 -15.87
CA VAL A 206 -3.28 -11.34 -15.85
C VAL A 206 -4.07 -10.11 -15.43
N ALA A 207 -3.67 -9.45 -14.34
CA ALA A 207 -4.34 -8.24 -13.86
C ALA A 207 -4.23 -7.09 -14.89
N ILE A 208 -3.08 -6.91 -15.54
CA ILE A 208 -2.89 -5.89 -16.58
C ILE A 208 -3.79 -6.15 -17.79
N THR A 209 -3.87 -7.39 -18.27
CA THR A 209 -4.76 -7.76 -19.38
C THR A 209 -6.21 -7.47 -19.03
N ALA A 210 -6.68 -7.92 -17.86
CA ALA A 210 -8.05 -7.68 -17.42
C ALA A 210 -8.39 -6.17 -17.28
N ILE A 211 -7.43 -5.34 -16.86
CA ILE A 211 -7.59 -3.89 -16.87
C ILE A 211 -7.75 -3.38 -18.30
N ASN A 212 -6.84 -3.76 -19.21
CA ASN A 212 -6.83 -3.24 -20.58
C ASN A 212 -8.09 -3.63 -21.34
N ASP A 213 -8.55 -4.87 -21.21
CA ASP A 213 -9.77 -5.36 -21.86
C ASP A 213 -10.98 -4.52 -21.41
N ALA A 214 -11.13 -4.30 -20.09
CA ALA A 214 -12.21 -3.48 -19.56
C ALA A 214 -12.09 -2.00 -19.98
N LEU A 215 -10.88 -1.46 -20.10
CA LEU A 215 -10.66 -0.10 -20.61
C LEU A 215 -11.00 0.05 -22.09
N GLU A 216 -10.74 -0.99 -22.89
CA GLU A 216 -11.09 -1.03 -24.31
C GLU A 216 -12.62 -1.04 -24.47
N GLU A 217 -13.33 -1.89 -23.73
CA GLU A 217 -14.79 -1.94 -23.74
C GLU A 217 -15.41 -0.59 -23.32
N LEU A 218 -14.91 0.02 -22.25
CA LEU A 218 -15.36 1.36 -21.82
C LEU A 218 -15.01 2.45 -22.85
N ALA A 219 -13.89 2.32 -23.55
CA ALA A 219 -13.50 3.26 -24.60
C ALA A 219 -14.42 3.14 -25.83
N GLN A 220 -14.84 1.93 -26.18
CA GLN A 220 -15.82 1.70 -27.25
C GLN A 220 -17.19 2.29 -26.87
N GLN A 221 -17.71 1.98 -25.67
CA GLN A 221 -18.96 2.56 -25.19
C GLN A 221 -18.92 4.11 -25.22
N ARG A 222 -17.79 4.69 -24.83
CA ARG A 222 -17.59 6.14 -24.89
C ARG A 222 -17.64 6.68 -26.33
N GLN A 223 -17.06 5.96 -27.28
CA GLN A 223 -17.05 6.34 -28.68
C GLN A 223 -18.45 6.27 -29.29
N ASP A 224 -19.20 5.20 -29.02
CA ASP A 224 -20.57 5.03 -29.51
C ASP A 224 -21.46 6.20 -29.06
N LEU A 225 -21.35 6.62 -27.79
CA LEU A 225 -22.07 7.78 -27.25
C LEU A 225 -21.70 9.11 -27.92
N LEU A 226 -20.47 9.25 -28.43
CA LEU A 226 -20.03 10.44 -29.15
C LEU A 226 -20.56 10.47 -30.59
N GLU A 227 -20.76 9.29 -31.21
CA GLU A 227 -21.31 9.17 -32.56
C GLU A 227 -22.83 9.38 -32.59
N GLU A 228 -23.51 9.12 -31.47
CA GLU A 228 -24.96 9.31 -31.30
C GLU A 228 -25.38 10.73 -30.87
N ALA A 229 -24.44 11.60 -30.49
CA ALA A 229 -24.67 12.96 -29.98
C ALA A 229 -24.65 14.04 -31.07
#